data_AF-A0A7W1LE69-F1
#
_entry.id   AF-A0A7W1LE69-F1
#
_cell.length_a   1.000
_cell.length_b   1.000
_cell.length_c   1.000
_cell.angle_alpha   90.00
_cell.angle_beta   90.00
_cell.angle_gamma   90.00
#
_symmetry.space_group_name_H-M   'P 1'
#
loop_
_entity.id
_entity.type
_entity.pdbx_description
1 polymer ?
#
loop_
_entity_poly.entity_id
_entity_poly.type
_entity_poly.pdbx_seq_one_letter_code
_entity_poly.pdbx_strand_id
1 'polypeptide(L)'
;MGITMKLPPVQPRSRLAHEAAHWARTQGKFEAMNAEIFRAFFERGENIGEIEVLVSLASKLDLEIDSLRRALESREFEKSIITDEREAEQLGLSGVPAFVANRKFALSGVQPFENLKMLVERAGAI
;
A
#
# COMPACT_ATOMS: atom_id res chain seq x y z
N MET A 1 9.44 3.43 -9.88
CA MET A 1 8.51 2.43 -10.47
C MET A 1 8.04 2.99 -11.80
N GLY A 2 8.36 2.34 -12.93
CA GLY A 2 7.96 2.79 -14.28
C GLY A 2 6.49 2.51 -14.58
N ILE A 3 5.59 2.99 -13.72
CA ILE A 3 4.15 2.77 -13.81
C ILE A 3 3.52 3.89 -14.65
N THR A 4 2.76 3.52 -15.67
CA THR A 4 2.02 4.47 -16.49
C THR A 4 0.71 4.85 -15.82
N MET A 5 0.66 6.04 -15.21
CA MET A 5 -0.52 6.52 -14.50
C MET A 5 -1.66 6.88 -15.48
N LYS A 6 -2.74 6.12 -15.46
CA LYS A 6 -4.01 6.46 -16.12
C LYS A 6 -5.09 6.65 -15.06
N LEU A 7 -6.08 7.49 -15.37
CA LEU A 7 -7.27 7.59 -14.54
C LEU A 7 -8.08 6.29 -14.69
N PRO A 8 -8.32 5.52 -13.62
CA PRO A 8 -9.08 4.28 -13.72
C PRO A 8 -10.56 4.55 -13.93
N PRO A 9 -11.28 3.67 -14.65
CA PRO A 9 -12.72 3.79 -14.86
C PRO A 9 -13.54 3.41 -13.61
N VAL A 10 -12.90 2.92 -12.55
CA VAL A 10 -13.52 2.42 -11.32
C VAL A 10 -12.94 3.12 -10.09
N GLN A 11 -13.77 3.30 -9.05
CA GLN A 11 -13.37 3.88 -7.76
C GLN A 11 -13.53 2.85 -6.63
N PRO A 12 -12.56 1.95 -6.44
CA PRO A 12 -12.66 0.85 -5.48
C PRO A 12 -12.46 1.32 -4.05
N ARG A 13 -12.99 0.54 -3.09
CA ARG A 13 -12.52 0.58 -1.70
C ARG A 13 -11.22 -0.21 -1.62
N SER A 14 -10.09 0.48 -1.42
CA SER A 14 -8.74 -0.12 -1.46
C SER A 14 -8.35 -0.90 -0.21
N ARG A 15 -9.21 -1.03 0.80
CA ARG A 15 -8.88 -1.70 2.08
C ARG A 15 -8.42 -3.15 1.88
N LEU A 16 -9.13 -3.91 1.04
CA LEU A 16 -8.74 -5.27 0.67
C LEU A 16 -7.38 -5.31 -0.04
N ALA A 17 -7.05 -4.32 -0.88
CA ALA A 17 -5.75 -4.24 -1.52
C ALA A 17 -4.61 -4.00 -0.50
N HIS A 18 -4.84 -3.16 0.51
CA HIS A 18 -3.90 -2.98 1.62
C HIS A 18 -3.71 -4.26 2.43
N GLU A 19 -4.79 -4.99 2.71
CA GLU A 19 -4.71 -6.30 3.37
C GLU A 19 -3.97 -7.33 2.53
N ALA A 20 -4.18 -7.37 1.22
CA ALA A 20 -3.46 -8.25 0.32
C ALA A 20 -1.96 -7.94 0.28
N ALA A 21 -1.59 -6.65 0.29
CA ALA A 21 -0.19 -6.23 0.41
C ALA A 21 0.39 -6.63 1.78
N HIS A 22 -0.37 -6.45 2.87
CA HIS A 22 0.05 -6.84 4.22
C HIS A 22 0.21 -8.36 4.35
N TRP A 23 -0.67 -9.15 3.74
CA TRP A 23 -0.51 -10.60 3.62
C TRP A 23 0.75 -10.95 2.83
N ALA A 24 0.97 -10.34 1.67
CA ALA A 24 2.16 -10.61 0.85
C ALA A 24 3.47 -10.23 1.58
N ARG A 25 3.43 -9.30 2.54
CA ARG A 25 4.56 -9.01 3.43
C ARG A 25 4.96 -10.21 4.28
N THR A 26 4.02 -11.00 4.78
CA THR A 26 4.32 -12.23 5.55
C THR A 26 4.97 -13.31 4.67
N GLN A 27 4.79 -13.20 3.36
CA GLN A 27 5.40 -14.06 2.34
C GLN A 27 6.71 -13.49 1.76
N GLY A 28 7.20 -12.35 2.27
CA GLY A 28 8.41 -11.68 1.74
C GLY A 28 8.22 -11.03 0.35
N LYS A 29 6.98 -10.82 -0.08
CA LYS A 29 6.60 -10.36 -1.43
C LYS A 29 5.82 -9.04 -1.44
N PHE A 30 5.94 -8.25 -0.37
CA PHE A 30 5.24 -6.95 -0.23
C PHE A 30 5.46 -6.04 -1.45
N GLU A 31 6.72 -5.78 -1.82
CA GLU A 31 7.03 -4.84 -2.90
C GLU A 31 6.46 -5.30 -4.24
N ALA A 32 6.58 -6.60 -4.54
CA ALA A 32 6.05 -7.19 -5.77
C ALA A 32 4.53 -7.09 -5.83
N MET A 33 3.83 -7.45 -4.74
CA MET A 33 2.38 -7.37 -4.65
C MET A 33 1.88 -5.93 -4.73
N ASN A 34 2.52 -5.01 -3.99
CA ASN A 34 2.16 -3.61 -4.00
C ASN A 34 2.36 -2.98 -5.39
N ALA A 35 3.48 -3.26 -6.06
CA ALA A 35 3.70 -2.81 -7.43
C ALA A 35 2.62 -3.34 -8.39
N GLU A 36 2.23 -4.60 -8.25
CA GLU A 36 1.21 -5.20 -9.11
C GLU A 36 -0.20 -4.66 -8.85
N ILE A 37 -0.56 -4.36 -7.60
CA ILE A 37 -1.79 -3.64 -7.24
C ILE A 37 -1.81 -2.25 -7.88
N PHE A 38 -0.70 -1.52 -7.82
CA PHE A 38 -0.61 -0.21 -8.46
C PHE A 38 -0.79 -0.30 -9.99
N ARG A 39 -0.18 -1.30 -10.65
CA ARG A 39 -0.39 -1.51 -12.10
C ARG A 39 -1.83 -1.92 -12.43
N ALA A 40 -2.41 -2.82 -11.63
CA ALA A 40 -3.80 -3.23 -11.77
C ALA A 40 -4.73 -2.02 -11.77
N PHE A 41 -4.54 -1.13 -10.80
CA PHE A 41 -5.36 0.07 -10.67
C PHE A 41 -5.03 1.14 -11.72
N PHE A 42 -3.78 1.61 -11.78
CA PHE A 42 -3.40 2.78 -12.58
C PHE A 42 -3.13 2.48 -14.07
N GLU A 43 -2.68 1.28 -14.44
CA GLU A 43 -2.36 0.98 -15.85
C GLU A 43 -3.49 0.25 -16.57
N ARG A 44 -4.17 -0.66 -15.84
CA ARG A 44 -5.15 -1.60 -16.38
C ARG A 44 -6.59 -1.28 -15.99
N GLY A 45 -6.82 -0.40 -15.01
CA GLY A 45 -8.17 0.01 -14.60
C GLY A 45 -8.97 -1.10 -13.90
N GLU A 46 -8.29 -2.09 -13.31
CA GLU A 46 -8.90 -3.22 -12.61
C GLU A 46 -9.46 -2.80 -11.24
N ASN A 47 -10.55 -3.46 -10.81
CA ASN A 47 -11.17 -3.21 -9.51
C ASN A 47 -10.41 -3.92 -8.38
N ILE A 48 -9.41 -3.23 -7.80
CA ILE A 48 -8.63 -3.76 -6.67
C ILE A 48 -9.40 -3.88 -5.34
N GLY A 49 -10.71 -3.56 -5.34
CA GLY A 49 -11.61 -3.85 -4.22
C GLY A 49 -12.21 -5.26 -4.26
N GLU A 50 -11.93 -6.06 -5.29
CA GLU A 50 -12.44 -7.41 -5.45
C GLU A 50 -11.39 -8.47 -5.09
N ILE A 51 -11.80 -9.48 -4.32
CA ILE A 51 -10.93 -10.59 -3.91
C ILE A 51 -10.38 -11.33 -5.13
N GLU A 52 -11.20 -11.58 -6.15
CA GLU A 52 -10.77 -12.29 -7.36
C GLU A 52 -9.65 -11.56 -8.11
N VAL A 53 -9.72 -10.23 -8.20
CA VAL A 53 -8.66 -9.43 -8.80
C VAL A 53 -7.38 -9.62 -8.01
N LEU A 54 -7.43 -9.44 -6.68
CA LEU A 54 -6.25 -9.56 -5.81
C LEU A 54 -5.63 -10.97 -5.83
N VAL A 55 -6.46 -12.01 -5.87
CA VAL A 55 -6.00 -13.40 -6.00
C VAL A 55 -5.33 -13.65 -7.35
N SER A 56 -5.88 -13.10 -8.44
CA SER A 56 -5.24 -13.13 -9.76
C SER A 56 -3.88 -12.42 -9.77
N LEU A 57 -3.76 -11.29 -9.07
CA LEU A 57 -2.46 -10.60 -8.93
C LEU A 57 -1.45 -11.45 -8.16
N ALA A 58 -1.85 -12.11 -7.08
CA ALA A 58 -1.00 -13.01 -6.32
C ALA A 58 -0.54 -14.21 -7.16
N SER A 59 -1.44 -14.77 -7.98
CA SER A 59 -1.11 -15.86 -8.90
C SER A 59 0.03 -15.49 -9.86
N LYS A 60 0.03 -14.26 -10.42
CA LYS A 60 1.11 -13.75 -11.29
C LYS A 60 2.47 -13.63 -10.59
N LEU A 61 2.49 -13.69 -9.26
CA LEU A 61 3.67 -13.53 -8.42
C LEU A 61 4.12 -14.86 -7.78
N ASP A 62 3.55 -15.99 -8.22
CA ASP A 62 3.77 -17.33 -7.69
C ASP A 62 3.45 -17.44 -6.19
N LEU A 63 2.39 -16.75 -5.75
CA LEU A 63 1.91 -16.75 -4.37
C LEU A 63 0.70 -17.68 -4.19
N GLU A 64 0.56 -18.27 -3.00
CA GLU A 64 -0.52 -19.21 -2.65
C GLU A 64 -1.91 -18.54 -2.64
N ILE A 65 -2.68 -18.77 -3.70
CA ILE A 65 -3.97 -18.12 -3.95
C ILE A 65 -5.02 -18.43 -2.87
N ASP A 66 -5.09 -19.68 -2.42
CA ASP A 66 -6.08 -20.11 -1.43
C ASP A 66 -5.78 -19.52 -0.05
N SER A 67 -4.49 -19.33 0.25
CA SER A 67 -4.08 -18.67 1.48
C SER A 67 -4.46 -17.20 1.47
N LEU A 68 -4.22 -16.47 0.37
CA LEU A 68 -4.63 -15.07 0.25
C LEU A 68 -6.15 -14.93 0.34
N ARG A 69 -6.88 -15.77 -0.41
CA ARG A 69 -8.35 -15.76 -0.41
C ARG A 69 -8.91 -15.90 1.00
N ARG A 70 -8.45 -16.91 1.75
CA ARG A 70 -8.87 -17.09 3.15
C ARG A 70 -8.56 -15.86 4.00
N ALA A 71 -7.35 -15.31 3.90
CA ALA A 71 -6.96 -14.13 4.67
C ALA A 71 -7.83 -12.90 4.36
N LEU A 72 -8.22 -12.70 3.10
CA LEU A 72 -9.09 -11.59 2.68
C LEU A 72 -10.55 -11.81 3.10
N GLU A 73 -11.07 -13.02 2.96
CA GLU A 73 -12.43 -13.38 3.37
C GLU A 73 -12.60 -13.31 4.90
N SER A 74 -11.60 -13.74 5.65
CA SER A 74 -11.59 -13.67 7.11
C SER A 74 -11.16 -12.30 7.65
N ARG A 75 -10.82 -11.34 6.78
CA ARG A 75 -10.38 -9.99 7.17
C ARG A 75 -9.17 -10.01 8.12
N GLU A 76 -8.25 -10.95 7.92
CA GLU A 76 -7.16 -11.27 8.86
C GLU A 76 -6.31 -10.04 9.22
N PHE A 77 -6.06 -9.16 8.24
CA PHE A 77 -5.21 -7.98 8.39
C PHE A 77 -5.98 -6.68 8.64
N GLU A 78 -7.31 -6.72 8.73
CA GLU A 78 -8.15 -5.52 8.87
C GLU A 78 -7.76 -4.68 10.09
N LYS A 79 -7.51 -5.32 11.23
CA LYS A 79 -7.09 -4.62 12.45
C LYS A 79 -5.77 -3.89 12.28
N SER A 80 -4.81 -4.47 11.56
CA SER A 80 -3.53 -3.83 11.25
C SER A 80 -3.74 -2.60 10.37
N ILE A 81 -4.55 -2.71 9.31
CA ILE A 81 -4.84 -1.58 8.43
C ILE A 81 -5.54 -0.44 9.18
N ILE A 82 -6.51 -0.75 10.04
CA ILE A 82 -7.18 0.26 10.88
C ILE A 82 -6.20 0.90 11.87
N THR A 83 -5.24 0.14 12.39
CA THR A 83 -4.21 0.66 13.30
C THR A 83 -3.29 1.63 12.57
N ASP A 84 -2.83 1.30 11.37
CA ASP A 84 -2.01 2.17 10.52
C ASP A 84 -2.75 3.47 10.17
N GLU A 85 -4.04 3.39 9.82
CA GLU A 85 -4.90 4.56 9.54
C GLU A 85 -5.00 5.48 10.78
N ARG A 86 -5.27 4.91 11.95
CA ARG A 86 -5.37 5.68 13.21
C ARG A 86 -4.04 6.30 13.61
N GLU A 87 -2.94 5.61 13.38
CA GLU A 87 -1.62 6.17 13.63
C GLU A 87 -1.36 7.39 12.73
N ALA A 88 -1.72 7.30 11.45
CA ALA A 88 -1.62 8.43 10.53
C ALA A 88 -2.46 9.63 11.02
N GLU A 89 -3.69 9.40 11.48
CA GLU A 89 -4.55 10.43 12.07
C GLU A 89 -3.93 11.07 13.32
N GLN A 90 -3.38 10.26 14.23
CA GLN A 90 -2.70 10.75 15.45
C GLN A 90 -1.46 11.58 15.15
N LEU A 91 -0.79 11.32 14.02
CA LEU A 91 0.33 12.10 13.51
C LEU A 91 -0.13 13.34 12.72
N GLY A 92 -1.44 13.59 12.62
CA GLY A 92 -2.01 14.74 11.90
C GLY A 92 -1.96 14.60 10.37
N LEU A 93 -1.79 13.38 9.84
CA LEU A 93 -1.73 13.13 8.41
C LEU A 93 -3.15 13.03 7.83
N SER A 94 -3.47 13.91 6.89
CA SER A 94 -4.78 13.96 6.23
C SER A 94 -4.75 13.58 4.74
N GLY A 95 -3.59 13.18 4.22
CA GLY A 95 -3.41 12.83 2.82
C GLY A 95 -2.13 12.04 2.55
N VAL A 96 -2.08 11.39 1.39
CA VAL A 96 -0.95 10.58 0.93
C VAL A 96 -0.39 11.11 -0.41
N PRO A 97 0.90 10.86 -0.73
CA PRO A 97 1.90 10.22 0.12
C PRO A 97 2.30 11.11 1.30
N ALA A 98 2.74 10.49 2.39
CA ALA A 98 3.27 11.17 3.57
C ALA A 98 4.48 10.40 4.10
N PHE A 99 5.43 11.13 4.68
CA PHE A 99 6.68 10.59 5.20
C PHE A 99 6.86 11.09 6.63
N VAL A 100 7.16 10.18 7.56
CA VAL A 100 7.39 10.50 8.96
C VAL A 100 8.71 9.92 9.42
N ALA A 101 9.53 10.73 10.09
CA ALA A 101 10.80 10.32 10.67
C ALA A 101 10.80 10.58 12.18
N ASN A 102 11.23 9.58 12.96
CA ASN A 102 11.25 9.56 14.43
C ASN A 102 9.95 10.02 15.10
N ARG A 103 8.79 9.76 14.46
CA ARG A 103 7.46 10.21 14.92
C ARG A 103 7.36 11.72 15.22
N LYS A 104 8.30 12.53 14.72
CA LYS A 104 8.45 13.94 15.09
C LYS A 104 8.49 14.85 13.87
N PHE A 105 9.14 14.40 12.81
CA PHE A 105 9.25 15.15 11.57
C PHE A 105 8.34 14.51 10.53
N ALA A 106 7.45 15.30 9.92
CA ALA A 106 6.54 14.82 8.91
C ALA A 106 6.60 15.71 7.66
N LEU A 107 6.54 15.09 6.49
CA LEU A 107 6.32 15.77 5.21
C LEU A 107 5.09 15.14 4.54
N SER A 108 4.20 15.98 4.03
CA SER A 108 2.99 15.56 3.32
C SER A 108 3.08 15.91 1.83
N GLY A 109 2.52 15.05 0.98
CA GLY A 109 2.51 15.19 -0.47
C GLY A 109 3.77 14.67 -1.16
N VAL A 110 3.81 14.85 -2.48
CA VAL A 110 4.95 14.47 -3.32
C VAL A 110 6.09 15.45 -3.07
N GLN A 111 7.14 14.99 -2.39
CA GLN A 111 8.28 15.81 -2.01
C GLN A 111 9.47 15.61 -2.95
N PRO A 112 10.24 16.67 -3.25
CA PRO A 112 11.55 16.55 -3.88
C PRO A 112 12.50 15.69 -3.05
N PHE A 113 13.48 15.08 -3.72
CA PHE A 113 14.48 14.24 -3.06
C PHE A 113 15.23 14.99 -1.95
N GLU A 114 15.54 16.26 -2.16
CA GLU A 114 16.26 17.13 -1.22
C GLU A 114 15.49 17.30 0.09
N ASN A 115 14.17 17.43 0.02
CA ASN A 115 13.32 17.55 1.22
C ASN A 115 13.29 16.23 2.01
N LEU A 116 13.20 15.11 1.29
CA LEU A 116 13.26 13.77 1.91
C LEU A 116 14.64 13.52 2.54
N LYS A 117 15.73 13.90 1.88
CA LYS A 117 17.08 13.81 2.43
C LYS A 117 17.21 14.61 3.72
N MET A 118 16.78 15.88 3.70
CA MET A 118 16.80 16.75 4.88
C MET A 118 15.93 16.20 6.02
N LEU A 119 14.79 15.56 5.71
CA LEU A 119 13.95 14.91 6.71
C LEU A 119 14.72 13.83 7.48
N VAL A 120 15.44 12.97 6.76
CA VAL A 120 16.22 11.87 7.35
C VAL A 120 17.43 12.40 8.12
N GLU A 121 18.15 13.39 7.59
CA GLU A 121 19.27 14.07 8.27
C GLU A 121 18.83 14.69 9.60
N ARG A 122 17.69 15.42 9.62
CA ARG A 122 17.14 16.03 10.84
C ARG A 122 16.67 15.00 11.87
N ALA A 123 16.30 13.82 11.42
CA ALA A 123 15.94 12.72 12.30
C ALA A 123 17.17 12.00 12.87
N GLY A 124 18.39 12.30 12.43
CA GLY A 124 19.61 11.62 12.90
C GLY A 124 19.63 10.14 12.50
N ALA A 125 18.99 9.79 11.39
CA ALA A 125 18.94 8.43 10.85
C ALA A 125 20.07 8.14 9.84
N ILE A 126 20.92 9.14 9.55
CA ILE A 126 22.18 9.09 8.79
C ILE A 126 23.10 10.19 9.28
#